data_AF-A0A850DID1-F1
#
_entry.id   AF-A0A850DID1-F1
#
_cell.length_a   1.000
_cell.length_b   1.000
_cell.length_c   1.000
_cell.angle_alpha   90.00
_cell.angle_beta   90.00
_cell.angle_gamma   90.00
#
_symmetry.space_group_name_H-M   'P 1'
#
loop_
_entity.id
_entity.type
_entity.pdbx_description
1 polymer ?
#
loop_
_entity_poly.entity_id
_entity_poly.type
_entity_poly.pdbx_seq_one_letter_code
_entity_poly.pdbx_strand_id
1 'polypeptide(L)'
;MTEALGEPQWCRVSVVGGNTQVDLALPAAVPIASYIGELTGLVESRNPDRGEDDDAEATRLEHWSLARLGGSPFAPEQTLAALGVLDGDLLVLQKVSGSTVPALFDDVIDAVARLSADMFDSWGAAAARRTGLAVTAVAVGAAMALLVALKQQQGRVVLAGLVAAGFGVVAFAAALYAARSRADAASTVVFGLCAALLPAFGFAVALPDGLGSPHAMLACAVAAVLGVLVHRYTGVGAAAFSALVTLGLFGAGAAVARLASDAAGTKIGAGVVAVGLTFMTSVPRLAMVLARLPIPPVPTAGAEIDPHDSEPRQVVEGIGAIGAVAIPSAARLGERARRAGGYQTGIMAAFAL
;
A
#
# COMPACT_ATOMS: atom_id res chain seq x y z
N MET A 1 -4.97 -1.13 -68.44
CA MET A 1 -3.94 -0.64 -67.50
C MET A 1 -4.24 -1.29 -66.16
N THR A 2 -3.66 -2.47 -65.94
CA THR A 2 -3.94 -3.38 -64.82
C THR A 2 -2.99 -3.03 -63.67
N GLU A 3 -3.50 -2.37 -62.63
CA GLU A 3 -2.77 -2.18 -61.37
C GLU A 3 -2.64 -3.50 -60.62
N ALA A 4 -1.42 -3.82 -60.20
CA ALA A 4 -1.09 -5.00 -59.43
C ALA A 4 -1.71 -4.91 -58.03
N LEU A 5 -2.52 -5.91 -57.67
CA LEU A 5 -2.98 -6.12 -56.30
C LEU A 5 -1.76 -6.49 -55.44
N GLY A 6 -1.25 -5.52 -54.67
CA GLY A 6 -0.19 -5.75 -53.70
C GLY A 6 -0.63 -6.76 -52.64
N GLU A 7 0.26 -7.68 -52.27
CA GLU A 7 0.02 -8.65 -51.21
C GLU A 7 -0.44 -7.93 -49.93
N PRO A 8 -1.42 -8.48 -49.19
CA PRO A 8 -1.85 -7.88 -47.93
C PRO A 8 -0.67 -7.85 -46.97
N GLN A 9 -0.18 -6.64 -46.66
CA GLN A 9 0.89 -6.45 -45.69
C GLN A 9 0.30 -6.65 -44.30
N TRP A 10 0.72 -7.71 -43.61
CA TRP A 10 0.31 -8.04 -42.25
C TRP A 10 1.35 -7.55 -41.26
N CYS A 11 0.89 -7.10 -40.08
CA CYS A 11 1.74 -6.76 -38.95
C CYS A 11 1.36 -7.63 -37.75
N ARG A 12 2.33 -8.36 -37.20
CA ARG A 12 2.14 -9.21 -36.01
C ARG A 12 2.25 -8.35 -34.78
N VAL A 13 1.16 -8.12 -34.07
CA VAL A 13 1.13 -7.31 -32.87
C VAL A 13 0.51 -8.07 -31.72
N SER A 14 0.85 -7.66 -30.50
CA SER A 14 0.18 -8.13 -29.30
C SER A 14 -0.79 -7.07 -28.83
N VAL A 15 -2.06 -7.43 -28.66
CA VAL A 15 -3.11 -6.48 -28.25
C VAL A 15 -3.61 -6.83 -26.85
N VAL A 16 -3.53 -5.85 -25.96
CA VAL A 16 -3.99 -5.95 -24.57
C VAL A 16 -5.33 -5.25 -24.44
N GLY A 17 -6.31 -5.94 -23.86
CA GLY A 17 -7.58 -5.33 -23.44
C GLY A 17 -8.15 -6.04 -22.22
N GLY A 18 -8.71 -5.28 -21.29
CA GLY A 18 -9.17 -5.81 -20.01
C GLY A 18 -8.04 -6.53 -19.27
N ASN A 19 -8.26 -7.82 -18.96
CA ASN A 19 -7.29 -8.69 -18.28
C ASN A 19 -6.71 -9.77 -19.22
N THR A 20 -6.78 -9.54 -20.55
CA THR A 20 -6.32 -10.51 -21.55
C THR A 20 -5.37 -9.86 -22.57
N GLN A 21 -4.49 -10.69 -23.12
CA GLN A 21 -3.53 -10.32 -24.16
C GLN A 21 -3.66 -11.32 -25.30
N VAL A 22 -3.79 -10.82 -26.52
CA VAL A 22 -4.00 -11.65 -27.71
C VAL A 22 -3.01 -11.25 -28.79
N ASP A 23 -2.25 -12.23 -29.28
CA ASP A 23 -1.30 -12.03 -30.38
C ASP A 23 -2.00 -12.27 -31.72
N LEU A 24 -2.01 -11.25 -32.56
CA LEU A 24 -2.76 -11.21 -33.82
C LEU A 24 -1.85 -10.76 -34.97
N ALA A 25 -2.18 -11.19 -36.19
CA ALA A 25 -1.72 -10.49 -37.39
C ALA A 25 -2.81 -9.51 -37.83
N LEU A 26 -2.52 -8.22 -37.80
CA LEU A 26 -3.43 -7.16 -38.24
C LEU A 26 -3.03 -6.63 -39.62
N PRO A 27 -4.01 -6.21 -40.44
CA PRO A 27 -3.72 -5.66 -41.76
C PRO A 27 -3.05 -4.28 -41.62
N ALA A 28 -1.78 -4.17 -42.02
CA ALA A 28 -0.96 -2.99 -41.78
C ALA A 28 -1.36 -1.78 -42.65
N ALA A 29 -1.90 -2.04 -43.85
CA ALA A 29 -2.30 -1.05 -44.82
C ALA A 29 -3.80 -0.68 -44.77
N VAL A 30 -4.56 -1.27 -43.83
CA VAL A 30 -6.01 -1.02 -43.68
C VAL A 30 -6.25 -0.07 -42.50
N PRO A 31 -7.19 0.88 -42.61
CA PRO A 31 -7.56 1.77 -41.50
C PRO A 31 -8.04 0.99 -40.27
N ILE A 32 -7.66 1.46 -39.08
CA ILE A 32 -8.03 0.82 -37.80
C ILE A 32 -9.55 0.70 -37.65
N ALA A 33 -10.30 1.72 -38.08
CA ALA A 33 -11.77 1.77 -38.03
C ALA A 33 -12.45 0.57 -38.70
N SER A 34 -11.82 -0.05 -39.71
CA SER A 34 -12.41 -1.15 -40.46
C SER A 34 -12.44 -2.48 -39.71
N TYR A 35 -11.54 -2.69 -38.75
CA TYR A 35 -11.42 -3.97 -38.03
C TYR A 35 -11.50 -3.85 -36.51
N ILE A 36 -11.53 -2.63 -35.96
CA ILE A 36 -11.51 -2.41 -34.50
C ILE A 36 -12.69 -3.05 -33.78
N GLY A 37 -13.89 -3.09 -34.38
CA GLY A 37 -15.07 -3.71 -33.78
C GLY A 37 -15.01 -5.25 -33.73
N GLU A 38 -14.37 -5.87 -34.72
CA GLU A 38 -14.13 -7.32 -34.67
C GLU A 38 -13.03 -7.65 -33.66
N LEU A 39 -12.02 -6.78 -33.58
CA LEU A 39 -10.92 -6.91 -32.63
C LEU A 39 -11.39 -6.76 -31.18
N THR A 40 -12.27 -5.80 -30.87
CA THR A 40 -12.86 -5.65 -29.53
C THR A 40 -13.66 -6.89 -29.17
N GLY A 41 -14.50 -7.40 -30.08
CA GLY A 41 -15.26 -8.64 -29.89
C GLY A 41 -14.36 -9.86 -29.65
N LEU A 42 -13.23 -9.97 -30.37
CA LEU A 42 -12.27 -11.05 -30.19
C LEU A 42 -11.56 -10.98 -28.82
N VAL A 43 -11.09 -9.79 -28.42
CA VAL A 43 -10.45 -9.57 -27.13
C VAL A 43 -11.43 -9.88 -25.99
N GLU A 44 -12.66 -9.39 -26.10
CA GLU A 44 -13.70 -9.62 -25.09
C GLU A 44 -14.09 -11.10 -24.99
N SER A 45 -14.15 -11.83 -26.12
CA SER A 45 -14.43 -13.27 -26.12
C SER A 45 -13.38 -14.10 -25.37
N ARG A 46 -12.16 -13.55 -25.20
CA ARG A 46 -11.03 -14.19 -24.50
C ARG A 46 -10.81 -13.62 -23.09
N ASN A 47 -11.72 -12.78 -22.61
CA ASN A 47 -11.64 -12.20 -21.27
C ASN A 47 -12.21 -13.21 -20.24
N PRO A 48 -11.41 -13.68 -19.28
CA PRO A 48 -11.84 -14.69 -18.31
C PRO A 48 -12.85 -14.17 -17.27
N ASP A 49 -12.92 -12.86 -17.06
CA ASP A 49 -13.79 -12.19 -16.07
C ASP A 49 -15.11 -11.69 -16.68
N ARG A 50 -15.59 -12.30 -17.76
CA ARG A 50 -16.85 -11.91 -18.44
C ARG A 50 -18.01 -12.01 -17.44
N GLY A 51 -18.43 -10.88 -16.89
CA GLY A 51 -19.67 -10.77 -16.12
C GLY A 51 -20.86 -11.00 -17.04
N GLU A 52 -21.87 -11.74 -16.58
CA GLU A 52 -23.13 -11.95 -17.31
C GLU A 52 -23.94 -10.64 -17.49
N ASP A 53 -23.51 -9.53 -16.86
CA ASP A 53 -24.21 -8.25 -16.81
C ASP A 53 -23.63 -7.16 -17.76
N ASP A 54 -22.60 -7.44 -18.56
CA ASP A 54 -22.13 -6.46 -19.56
C ASP A 54 -23.04 -6.54 -20.79
N ASP A 55 -24.09 -5.71 -20.78
CA ASP A 55 -25.03 -5.55 -21.88
C ASP A 55 -24.26 -5.42 -23.20
N ALA A 56 -24.36 -6.45 -24.06
CA ALA A 56 -23.70 -6.49 -25.36
C ALA A 56 -24.13 -5.33 -26.29
N GLU A 57 -25.19 -4.60 -25.94
CA GLU A 57 -25.61 -3.35 -26.59
C GLU A 57 -24.84 -2.11 -26.11
N ALA A 58 -24.37 -2.05 -24.86
CA ALA A 58 -23.61 -0.91 -24.33
C ALA A 58 -22.22 -0.79 -24.99
N THR A 59 -21.59 -1.92 -25.34
CA THR A 59 -20.30 -1.94 -26.05
C THR A 59 -20.39 -1.36 -27.46
N ARG A 60 -21.58 -1.37 -28.10
CA ARG A 60 -21.78 -0.85 -29.48
C ARG A 60 -21.76 0.68 -29.56
N LEU A 61 -21.96 1.38 -28.45
CA LEU A 61 -21.98 2.85 -28.40
C LEU A 61 -20.62 3.46 -28.02
N GLU A 62 -19.65 2.63 -27.60
CA GLU A 62 -18.32 3.08 -27.22
C GLU A 62 -17.37 3.05 -28.44
N HIS A 63 -16.72 4.18 -28.72
CA HIS A 63 -15.72 4.26 -29.78
C HIS A 63 -14.41 3.68 -29.25
N TRP A 64 -13.92 2.62 -29.89
CA TRP A 64 -12.65 1.99 -29.53
C TRP A 64 -11.56 2.36 -30.53
N SER A 65 -10.32 2.46 -30.04
CA SER A 65 -9.14 2.58 -30.89
C SER A 65 -7.93 1.88 -30.25
N LEU A 66 -6.88 1.70 -31.03
CA LEU A 66 -5.60 1.15 -30.58
C LEU A 66 -4.68 2.30 -30.14
N ALA A 67 -3.83 2.04 -29.15
CA ALA A 67 -2.79 2.96 -28.71
C ALA A 67 -1.50 2.19 -28.43
N ARG A 68 -0.34 2.87 -28.49
CA ARG A 68 0.87 2.33 -27.87
C ARG A 68 0.71 2.31 -26.35
N LEU A 69 1.45 1.44 -25.66
CA LEU A 69 1.46 1.40 -24.19
C LEU A 69 1.83 2.78 -23.61
N GLY A 70 0.91 3.40 -22.88
CA GLY A 70 1.08 4.74 -22.30
C GLY A 70 0.96 5.91 -23.29
N GLY A 71 0.62 5.64 -24.55
CA GLY A 71 0.40 6.66 -25.59
C GLY A 71 -1.07 7.07 -25.74
N SER A 72 -1.29 8.11 -26.54
CA SER A 72 -2.63 8.53 -26.96
C SER A 72 -3.26 7.52 -27.94
N PRO A 73 -4.60 7.37 -27.94
CA PRO A 73 -5.30 6.60 -28.96
C PRO A 73 -4.95 7.05 -30.37
N PHE A 74 -4.75 6.09 -31.27
CA PHE A 74 -4.58 6.34 -32.69
C PHE A 74 -5.87 6.87 -33.30
N ALA A 75 -5.75 7.72 -34.32
CA ALA A 75 -6.91 8.14 -35.09
C ALA A 75 -7.47 6.92 -35.86
N PRO A 76 -8.79 6.66 -35.81
CA PRO A 76 -9.40 5.47 -36.43
C PRO A 76 -9.15 5.36 -37.94
N GLU A 77 -8.92 6.49 -38.62
CA GLU A 77 -8.70 6.56 -40.07
C GLU A 77 -7.27 6.21 -40.49
N GLN A 78 -6.33 6.14 -39.53
CA GLN A 78 -4.93 5.84 -39.82
C GLN A 78 -4.67 4.33 -39.90
N THR A 79 -3.64 3.98 -40.65
CA THR A 79 -3.18 2.59 -40.83
C THR A 79 -1.99 2.32 -39.90
N LEU A 80 -1.78 1.05 -39.52
CA LEU A 80 -0.66 0.67 -38.64
C LEU A 80 0.70 0.99 -39.29
N ALA A 81 0.81 0.82 -40.61
CA ALA A 81 2.01 1.17 -41.37
C ALA A 81 2.31 2.68 -41.32
N ALA A 82 1.30 3.54 -41.44
CA ALA A 82 1.46 4.99 -41.34
C ALA A 82 1.85 5.44 -39.92
N LEU A 83 1.39 4.71 -38.90
CA LEU A 83 1.72 4.93 -37.49
C LEU A 83 3.08 4.32 -37.07
N GLY A 84 3.80 3.70 -38.02
CA GLY A 84 5.09 3.06 -37.78
C GLY A 84 5.03 1.93 -36.76
N VAL A 85 3.91 1.20 -36.70
CA VAL A 85 3.78 0.01 -35.86
C VAL A 85 4.54 -1.12 -36.53
N LEU A 86 5.40 -1.78 -35.76
CA LEU A 86 6.26 -2.86 -36.24
C LEU A 86 5.81 -4.22 -35.71
N ASP A 87 6.29 -5.28 -36.34
CA ASP A 87 6.09 -6.63 -35.85
C ASP A 87 6.67 -6.79 -34.44
N GLY A 88 5.84 -7.28 -33.52
CA GLY A 88 6.14 -7.43 -32.10
C GLY A 88 5.69 -6.28 -31.22
N ASP A 89 5.15 -5.19 -31.80
CA ASP A 89 4.66 -4.07 -31.00
C ASP A 89 3.46 -4.47 -30.12
N LEU A 90 3.49 -3.98 -28.88
CA LEU A 90 2.40 -4.13 -27.91
C LEU A 90 1.45 -2.92 -28.02
N LEU A 91 0.20 -3.20 -28.39
CA LEU A 91 -0.88 -2.23 -28.49
C LEU A 91 -1.89 -2.44 -27.38
N VAL A 92 -2.50 -1.35 -26.93
CA VAL A 92 -3.55 -1.36 -25.92
C VAL A 92 -4.84 -0.91 -26.58
N LEU A 93 -5.91 -1.68 -26.34
CA LEU A 93 -7.25 -1.32 -26.73
C LEU A 93 -7.78 -0.26 -25.75
N GLN A 94 -8.04 0.96 -26.23
CA GLN A 94 -8.49 2.08 -25.41
C GLN A 94 -9.86 2.57 -25.86
N LYS A 95 -10.70 2.92 -24.88
CA LYS A 95 -11.96 3.64 -25.13
C LYS A 95 -11.63 5.08 -25.51
N VAL A 96 -12.01 5.48 -26.71
CA VAL A 96 -11.98 6.87 -27.16
C VAL A 96 -13.30 7.49 -26.70
N SER A 97 -13.26 8.24 -25.59
CA SER A 97 -14.37 9.10 -25.24
C SER A 97 -14.54 10.11 -26.37
N GLY A 98 -15.65 10.02 -27.10
CA GLY A 98 -16.02 11.07 -28.05
C GLY A 98 -15.98 12.41 -27.32
N SER A 99 -15.53 13.47 -27.99
CA SER A 99 -15.57 14.83 -27.46
C SER A 99 -16.99 15.10 -26.96
N THR A 100 -17.19 14.98 -25.64
CA THR A 100 -18.45 15.34 -25.01
C THR A 100 -18.60 16.83 -25.27
N VAL A 101 -19.54 17.19 -26.14
CA VAL A 101 -19.91 18.58 -26.34
C VAL A 101 -20.20 19.14 -24.95
N PRO A 102 -19.51 20.20 -24.51
CA PRO A 102 -19.73 20.73 -23.18
C PRO A 102 -21.20 21.05 -23.02
N ALA A 103 -21.79 20.61 -21.91
CA ALA A 103 -23.20 20.83 -21.64
C ALA A 103 -23.48 22.34 -21.67
N LEU A 104 -24.36 22.76 -22.59
CA LEU A 104 -24.85 24.14 -22.62
C LEU A 104 -25.94 24.24 -21.56
N PHE A 105 -25.67 24.97 -20.48
CA PHE A 105 -26.64 25.25 -19.45
C PHE A 105 -27.39 26.54 -19.79
N ASP A 106 -28.72 26.49 -19.80
CA ASP A 106 -29.59 27.64 -20.06
C ASP A 106 -29.83 28.48 -18.78
N ASP A 107 -29.70 27.85 -17.61
CA ASP A 107 -29.84 28.50 -16.30
C ASP A 107 -28.50 28.50 -15.55
N VAL A 108 -28.08 29.69 -15.10
CA VAL A 108 -26.86 29.88 -14.30
C VAL A 108 -26.96 29.13 -12.97
N ILE A 109 -28.15 29.04 -12.36
CA ILE A 109 -28.34 28.33 -11.09
C ILE A 109 -28.17 26.83 -11.27
N ASP A 110 -28.75 26.23 -12.32
CA ASP A 110 -28.56 24.82 -12.65
C ASP A 110 -27.10 24.52 -13.04
N ALA A 111 -26.48 25.41 -13.82
CA ALA A 111 -25.06 25.33 -14.16
C ALA A 111 -24.19 25.29 -12.90
N VAL A 112 -24.38 26.24 -11.98
CA VAL A 112 -23.62 26.31 -10.73
C VAL A 112 -23.92 25.11 -9.84
N ALA A 113 -25.16 24.66 -9.74
CA ALA A 113 -25.52 23.49 -8.94
C ALA A 113 -24.82 22.21 -9.44
N ARG A 114 -24.83 21.96 -10.76
CA ARG A 114 -24.19 20.79 -11.37
C ARG A 114 -22.67 20.88 -11.35
N LEU A 115 -22.10 22.02 -11.72
CA LEU A 115 -20.66 22.24 -11.67
C LEU A 115 -20.14 22.15 -10.21
N SER A 116 -20.90 22.63 -9.24
CA SER A 116 -20.53 22.50 -7.82
C SER A 116 -20.61 21.06 -7.34
N ALA A 117 -21.60 20.28 -7.79
CA ALA A 117 -21.72 18.87 -7.47
C ALA A 117 -20.58 18.03 -8.07
N ASP A 118 -20.08 18.40 -9.25
CA ASP A 118 -18.92 17.76 -9.88
C ASP A 118 -17.58 18.17 -9.23
N MET A 119 -17.50 19.41 -8.73
CA MET A 119 -16.28 19.94 -8.11
C MET A 119 -16.13 19.58 -6.62
N PHE A 120 -17.24 19.43 -5.90
CA PHE A 120 -17.22 19.22 -4.46
C PHE A 120 -17.97 17.95 -4.09
N ASP A 121 -17.23 17.01 -3.49
CA ASP A 121 -17.83 15.84 -2.87
C ASP A 121 -18.80 16.28 -1.77
N SER A 122 -20.03 15.79 -1.86
CA SER A 122 -21.00 15.87 -0.75
C SER A 122 -20.45 15.14 0.49
N TRP A 123 -21.02 15.44 1.68
CA TRP A 123 -20.62 14.77 2.91
C TRP A 123 -20.92 13.26 2.84
N GLY A 124 -19.89 12.49 2.47
CA GLY A 124 -19.95 11.04 2.39
C GLY A 124 -19.25 10.33 3.55
N ALA A 125 -19.27 9.00 3.51
CA ALA A 125 -18.58 8.15 4.48
C ALA A 125 -17.06 8.45 4.57
N ALA A 126 -16.44 8.91 3.48
CA ALA A 126 -15.03 9.32 3.46
C ALA A 126 -14.76 10.60 4.26
N ALA A 127 -15.66 11.59 4.16
CA ALA A 127 -15.57 12.82 4.95
C ALA A 127 -15.81 12.52 6.44
N ALA A 128 -16.88 11.79 6.77
CA ALA A 128 -17.19 11.36 8.14
C ALA A 128 -16.07 10.55 8.78
N ARG A 129 -15.38 9.70 8.00
CA ARG A 129 -14.23 8.94 8.48
C ARG A 129 -13.04 9.84 8.78
N ARG A 130 -12.67 10.74 7.86
CA ARG A 130 -11.56 11.69 8.05
C ARG A 130 -11.78 12.57 9.28
N THR A 131 -13.00 13.08 9.47
CA THR A 131 -13.34 13.87 10.65
C THR A 131 -13.32 13.03 11.92
N GLY A 132 -13.85 11.80 11.90
CA GLY A 132 -13.74 10.86 13.01
C GLY A 132 -12.29 10.57 13.43
N LEU A 133 -11.39 10.36 12.46
CA LEU A 133 -9.96 10.19 12.71
C LEU A 133 -9.32 11.45 13.32
N ALA A 134 -9.65 12.64 12.79
CA ALA A 134 -9.16 13.91 13.32
C ALA A 134 -9.63 14.14 14.76
N VAL A 135 -10.92 13.90 15.05
CA VAL A 135 -11.48 14.00 16.41
C VAL A 135 -10.82 13.00 17.34
N THR A 136 -10.56 11.78 16.90
CA THR A 136 -9.86 10.76 17.70
C THR A 136 -8.45 11.21 18.05
N ALA A 137 -7.70 11.76 17.09
CA ALA A 137 -6.36 12.28 17.33
C ALA A 137 -6.36 13.43 18.35
N VAL A 138 -7.30 14.38 18.23
CA VAL A 138 -7.47 15.49 19.17
C VAL A 138 -7.84 14.99 20.56
N ALA A 139 -8.78 14.04 20.65
CA ALA A 139 -9.21 13.45 21.91
C ALA A 139 -8.06 12.71 22.63
N VAL A 140 -7.23 11.99 21.90
CA VAL A 140 -6.02 11.32 22.43
C VAL A 140 -5.00 12.34 22.93
N GLY A 141 -4.75 13.41 22.17
CA GLY A 141 -3.89 14.51 22.61
C GLY A 141 -4.39 15.17 23.90
N ALA A 142 -5.69 15.46 23.96
CA ALA A 142 -6.33 16.01 25.15
C ALA A 142 -6.27 15.06 26.35
N ALA A 143 -6.47 13.74 26.13
CA ALA A 143 -6.34 12.73 27.18
C ALA A 143 -4.91 12.66 27.73
N MET A 144 -3.88 12.66 26.88
CA MET A 144 -2.49 12.70 27.33
C MET A 144 -2.18 13.97 28.12
N ALA A 145 -2.62 15.14 27.64
CA ALA A 145 -2.45 16.41 28.36
C ALA A 145 -3.14 16.38 29.73
N LEU A 146 -4.36 15.82 29.81
CA LEU A 146 -5.09 15.64 31.05
C LEU A 146 -4.35 14.72 32.03
N LEU A 147 -3.77 13.61 31.55
CA LEU A 147 -2.98 12.70 32.38
C LEU A 147 -1.78 13.42 33.01
N VAL A 148 -1.08 14.28 32.25
CA VAL A 148 0.01 15.11 32.78
C VAL A 148 -0.50 16.10 33.83
N ALA A 149 -1.61 16.80 33.55
CA ALA A 149 -2.19 17.76 34.47
C ALA A 149 -2.62 17.10 35.80
N LEU A 150 -3.23 15.91 35.74
CA LEU A 150 -3.64 15.14 36.92
C LEU A 150 -2.45 14.66 37.76
N LYS A 151 -1.31 14.32 37.13
CA LYS A 151 -0.07 14.00 37.83
C LYS A 151 0.41 15.16 38.70
N GLN A 152 0.35 16.38 38.16
CA GLN A 152 0.83 17.58 38.85
C GLN A 152 -0.08 18.02 40.01
N GLN A 153 -1.38 17.76 39.92
CA GLN A 153 -2.36 18.37 40.84
C GLN A 153 -2.82 17.46 41.99
N GLN A 154 -2.97 16.13 41.80
CA GLN A 154 -3.84 15.36 42.72
C GLN A 154 -3.37 13.97 43.17
N GLY A 155 -2.21 13.45 42.76
CA GLY A 155 -1.74 12.13 43.24
C GLY A 155 -2.65 10.94 42.89
N ARG A 156 -3.80 11.14 42.21
CA ARG A 156 -4.72 10.10 41.69
C ARG A 156 -4.21 9.50 40.37
N VAL A 157 -2.90 9.42 40.22
CA VAL A 157 -2.19 8.99 39.00
C VAL A 157 -2.45 7.53 38.65
N VAL A 158 -2.68 6.68 39.65
CA VAL A 158 -2.97 5.26 39.44
C VAL A 158 -4.34 5.06 38.78
N LEU A 159 -5.37 5.80 39.22
CA LEU A 159 -6.70 5.73 38.62
C LEU A 159 -6.67 6.25 37.18
N ALA A 160 -5.95 7.35 36.94
CA ALA A 160 -5.76 7.92 35.61
C ALA A 160 -5.05 6.93 34.66
N GLY A 161 -4.00 6.25 35.13
CA GLY A 161 -3.32 5.18 34.39
C GLY A 161 -4.21 3.99 34.10
N LEU A 162 -5.03 3.54 35.06
CA LEU A 162 -6.01 2.46 34.86
C LEU A 162 -7.08 2.82 33.83
N VAL A 163 -7.60 4.05 33.85
CA VAL A 163 -8.55 4.53 32.86
C VAL A 163 -7.91 4.56 31.48
N ALA A 164 -6.69 5.06 31.35
CA ALA A 164 -5.94 5.06 30.09
C ALA A 164 -5.70 3.63 29.55
N ALA A 165 -5.37 2.68 30.44
CA ALA A 165 -5.25 1.27 30.09
C ALA A 165 -6.59 0.68 29.61
N GLY A 166 -7.70 0.99 30.30
CA GLY A 166 -9.04 0.57 29.90
C GLY A 166 -9.44 1.09 28.52
N PHE A 167 -9.20 2.37 28.24
CA PHE A 167 -9.39 2.94 26.89
C PHE A 167 -8.50 2.28 25.85
N GLY A 168 -7.27 1.89 26.20
CA GLY A 168 -6.40 1.12 25.31
C GLY A 168 -6.97 -0.25 24.95
N VAL A 169 -7.59 -0.95 25.90
CA VAL A 169 -8.28 -2.23 25.63
C VAL A 169 -9.46 -2.03 24.70
N VAL A 170 -10.27 -0.99 24.91
CA VAL A 170 -11.38 -0.65 24.01
C VAL A 170 -10.88 -0.29 22.61
N ALA A 171 -9.82 0.51 22.51
CA ALA A 171 -9.20 0.86 21.24
C ALA A 171 -8.61 -0.37 20.53
N PHE A 172 -8.04 -1.31 21.28
CA PHE A 172 -7.55 -2.58 20.73
C PHE A 172 -8.69 -3.43 20.15
N ALA A 173 -9.81 -3.54 20.89
CA ALA A 173 -11.00 -4.22 20.41
C ALA A 173 -11.57 -3.56 19.14
N ALA A 174 -11.61 -2.23 19.10
CA ALA A 174 -12.03 -1.46 17.93
C ALA A 174 -11.10 -1.68 16.72
N ALA A 175 -9.78 -1.70 16.93
CA ALA A 175 -8.80 -2.00 15.89
C ALA A 175 -8.95 -3.43 15.36
N LEU A 176 -9.17 -4.41 16.24
CA LEU A 176 -9.38 -5.79 15.84
C LEU A 176 -10.70 -5.97 15.08
N TYR A 177 -11.76 -5.31 15.52
CA TYR A 177 -13.04 -5.29 14.81
C TYR A 177 -12.88 -4.68 13.42
N ALA A 178 -12.23 -3.52 13.30
CA ALA A 178 -11.97 -2.86 12.02
C ALA A 178 -11.12 -3.75 11.07
N ALA A 179 -10.10 -4.42 11.60
CA ALA A 179 -9.29 -5.35 10.82
C ALA A 179 -10.13 -6.54 10.30
N ARG A 180 -11.01 -7.10 11.14
CA ARG A 180 -11.83 -8.27 10.77
C ARG A 180 -13.01 -7.95 9.87
N SER A 181 -13.61 -6.77 10.02
CA SER A 181 -14.68 -6.29 9.14
C SER A 181 -14.17 -5.83 7.77
N ARG A 182 -12.85 -5.94 7.51
CA ARG A 182 -12.18 -5.41 6.31
C ARG A 182 -12.48 -3.92 6.11
N ALA A 183 -12.62 -3.18 7.22
CA ALA A 183 -12.73 -1.74 7.17
C ALA A 183 -11.41 -1.12 6.66
N ASP A 184 -11.45 0.18 6.40
CA ASP A 184 -10.30 0.95 5.94
C ASP A 184 -9.05 0.73 6.83
N ALA A 185 -7.90 0.54 6.18
CA ALA A 185 -6.62 0.32 6.86
C ALA A 185 -6.27 1.51 7.77
N ALA A 186 -6.62 2.74 7.35
CA ALA A 186 -6.35 3.95 8.14
C ALA A 186 -7.01 3.91 9.52
N SER A 187 -8.27 3.50 9.61
CA SER A 187 -8.99 3.41 10.88
C SER A 187 -8.40 2.34 11.80
N THR A 188 -8.07 1.17 11.25
CA THR A 188 -7.41 0.09 11.99
C THR A 188 -6.07 0.57 12.59
N VAL A 189 -5.28 1.31 11.82
CA VAL A 189 -4.01 1.86 12.27
C VAL A 189 -4.20 2.90 13.36
N VAL A 190 -5.13 3.85 13.19
CA VAL A 190 -5.34 4.90 14.20
C VAL A 190 -5.82 4.30 15.53
N PHE A 191 -6.82 3.42 15.52
CA PHE A 191 -7.25 2.75 16.74
C PHE A 191 -6.15 1.88 17.36
N GLY A 192 -5.34 1.23 16.52
CA GLY A 192 -4.21 0.43 17.00
C GLY A 192 -3.08 1.26 17.61
N LEU A 193 -2.78 2.45 17.06
CA LEU A 193 -1.85 3.40 17.66
C LEU A 193 -2.40 3.94 18.99
N CYS A 194 -3.70 4.24 19.06
CA CYS A 194 -4.35 4.63 20.31
C CYS A 194 -4.24 3.52 21.37
N ALA A 195 -4.46 2.26 20.97
CA ALA A 195 -4.35 1.10 21.83
C ALA A 195 -2.94 0.90 22.42
N ALA A 196 -1.89 1.32 21.70
CA ALA A 196 -0.52 1.24 22.18
C ALA A 196 -0.09 2.48 23.00
N LEU A 197 -0.41 3.68 22.51
CA LEU A 197 0.10 4.94 23.07
C LEU A 197 -0.61 5.35 24.37
N LEU A 198 -1.94 5.20 24.47
CA LEU A 198 -2.68 5.61 25.68
C LEU A 198 -2.24 4.83 26.92
N PRO A 199 -2.20 3.48 26.89
CA PRO A 199 -1.72 2.70 28.04
C PRO A 199 -0.25 2.97 28.32
N ALA A 200 0.60 3.09 27.29
CA ALA A 200 2.02 3.40 27.47
C ALA A 200 2.22 4.70 28.25
N PHE A 201 1.50 5.75 27.88
CA PHE A 201 1.56 7.03 28.58
C PHE A 201 0.92 6.96 29.97
N GLY A 202 -0.21 6.26 30.10
CA GLY A 202 -0.89 6.04 31.38
C GLY A 202 -0.03 5.31 32.41
N PHE A 203 0.63 4.22 32.00
CA PHE A 203 1.55 3.47 32.87
C PHE A 203 2.79 4.29 33.23
N ALA A 204 3.35 5.04 32.28
CA ALA A 204 4.46 5.94 32.55
C ALA A 204 4.10 7.00 33.59
N VAL A 205 2.95 7.66 33.45
CA VAL A 205 2.47 8.69 34.39
C VAL A 205 2.14 8.12 35.77
N ALA A 206 1.70 6.85 35.84
CA ALA A 206 1.37 6.17 37.08
C ALA A 206 2.58 5.88 37.99
N LEU A 207 3.82 5.97 37.48
CA LEU A 207 5.00 5.84 38.33
C LEU A 207 5.04 6.93 39.40
N PRO A 208 5.44 6.58 40.64
CA PRO A 208 5.82 7.55 41.65
C PRO A 208 6.87 8.53 41.11
N ASP A 209 7.02 9.67 41.77
CA ASP A 209 8.00 10.72 41.44
C ASP A 209 7.69 11.56 40.18
N GLY A 210 8.46 12.65 40.05
CA GLY A 210 8.37 13.61 38.95
C GLY A 210 8.72 12.99 37.60
N LEU A 211 8.30 13.64 36.51
CA LEU A 211 8.57 13.17 35.15
C LEU A 211 10.09 13.11 34.91
N GLY A 212 10.60 11.92 34.62
CA GLY A 212 12.02 11.71 34.36
C GLY A 212 12.29 10.58 33.37
N SER A 213 13.56 10.20 33.27
CA SER A 213 14.02 9.11 32.40
C SER A 213 13.30 7.77 32.65
N PRO A 214 12.97 7.35 33.89
CA PRO A 214 12.24 6.10 34.12
C PRO A 214 10.86 6.06 33.46
N HIS A 215 10.13 7.19 33.50
CA HIS A 215 8.80 7.32 32.90
C HIS A 215 8.88 7.23 31.37
N ALA A 216 9.88 7.89 30.77
CA ALA A 216 10.14 7.81 29.33
C ALA A 216 10.52 6.38 28.90
N MET A 217 11.39 5.71 29.66
CA MET A 217 11.77 4.32 29.43
C MET A 217 10.54 3.40 29.40
N LEU A 218 9.68 3.51 30.42
CA LEU A 218 8.48 2.68 30.50
C LEU A 218 7.49 2.98 29.37
N ALA A 219 7.24 4.26 29.07
CA ALA A 219 6.37 4.65 27.96
C ALA A 219 6.85 4.03 26.64
N CYS A 220 8.13 4.21 26.32
CA CYS A 220 8.72 3.71 25.09
C CYS A 220 8.69 2.17 25.02
N ALA A 221 9.03 1.49 26.11
CA ALA A 221 9.01 0.02 26.16
C ALA A 221 7.59 -0.55 26.00
N VAL A 222 6.61 0.00 26.72
CA VAL A 222 5.22 -0.43 26.63
C VAL A 222 4.63 -0.12 25.25
N ALA A 223 4.90 1.06 24.70
CA ALA A 223 4.45 1.43 23.36
C ALA A 223 5.00 0.48 22.29
N ALA A 224 6.27 0.07 22.40
CA ALA A 224 6.87 -0.91 21.49
C ALA A 224 6.20 -2.29 21.63
N VAL A 225 6.04 -2.80 22.87
CA VAL A 225 5.43 -4.12 23.10
C VAL A 225 3.98 -4.16 22.63
N LEU A 226 3.18 -3.16 23.01
CA LEU A 226 1.79 -3.07 22.57
C LEU A 226 1.71 -2.84 21.05
N GLY A 227 2.60 -2.05 20.46
CA GLY A 227 2.69 -1.87 19.00
C GLY A 227 2.92 -3.19 18.25
N VAL A 228 3.86 -4.02 18.73
CA VAL A 228 4.08 -5.38 18.18
C VAL A 228 2.84 -6.25 18.34
N LEU A 229 2.22 -6.22 19.52
CA LEU A 229 1.04 -7.03 19.82
C LEU A 229 -0.13 -6.67 18.90
N VAL A 230 -0.44 -5.39 18.79
CA VAL A 230 -1.51 -4.85 17.94
C VAL A 230 -1.25 -5.24 16.49
N HIS A 231 -0.07 -4.95 15.96
CA HIS A 231 0.31 -5.29 14.57
C HIS A 231 0.19 -6.79 14.29
N ARG A 232 0.57 -7.64 15.24
CA ARG A 232 0.48 -9.10 15.10
C ARG A 232 -0.96 -9.58 15.02
N TYR A 233 -1.90 -8.95 15.72
CA TYR A 233 -3.31 -9.35 15.71
C TYR A 233 -4.12 -8.72 14.58
N THR A 234 -3.81 -7.48 14.18
CA THR A 234 -4.51 -6.81 13.08
C THR A 234 -3.96 -7.20 11.71
N GLY A 235 -2.63 -7.40 11.60
CA GLY A 235 -1.94 -7.68 10.35
C GLY A 235 -1.88 -6.49 9.37
N VAL A 236 -2.28 -5.30 9.81
CA VAL A 236 -2.43 -4.09 8.99
C VAL A 236 -1.52 -2.98 9.53
N GLY A 237 -0.95 -2.16 8.64
CA GLY A 237 -0.21 -0.97 9.04
C GLY A 237 1.26 -1.18 9.40
N ALA A 238 1.94 -2.08 8.67
CA ALA A 238 3.36 -2.40 8.89
C ALA A 238 4.27 -1.17 9.04
N ALA A 239 4.04 -0.10 8.28
CA ALA A 239 4.80 1.14 8.39
C ALA A 239 4.60 1.87 9.73
N ALA A 240 3.36 2.10 10.15
CA ALA A 240 3.08 2.81 11.39
C ALA A 240 3.59 2.05 12.63
N PHE A 241 3.35 0.74 12.69
CA PHE A 241 3.78 -0.06 13.85
C PHE A 241 5.29 -0.30 13.88
N SER A 242 5.96 -0.47 12.74
CA SER A 242 7.43 -0.55 12.74
C SER A 242 8.08 0.79 13.10
N ALA A 243 7.48 1.92 12.70
CA ALA A 243 7.92 3.24 13.15
C ALA A 243 7.78 3.37 14.67
N LEU A 244 6.61 3.04 15.22
CA LEU A 244 6.34 3.07 16.66
C LEU A 244 7.31 2.17 17.45
N VAL A 245 7.54 0.96 16.98
CA VAL A 245 8.45 0.00 17.64
C VAL A 245 9.89 0.50 17.58
N THR A 246 10.33 1.06 16.46
CA THR A 246 11.68 1.64 16.32
C THR A 246 11.86 2.82 17.26
N LEU A 247 10.93 3.79 17.27
CA LEU A 247 10.95 4.91 18.21
C LEU A 247 10.94 4.43 19.67
N GLY A 248 10.15 3.39 19.98
CA GLY A 248 10.11 2.79 21.31
C GLY A 248 11.43 2.14 21.72
N LEU A 249 12.08 1.38 20.84
CA LEU A 249 13.39 0.76 21.15
C LEU A 249 14.48 1.82 21.36
N PHE A 250 14.60 2.79 20.45
CA PHE A 250 15.63 3.82 20.53
C PHE A 250 15.36 4.80 21.68
N GLY A 251 14.09 5.17 21.91
CA GLY A 251 13.69 6.00 23.03
C GLY A 251 13.91 5.33 24.38
N ALA A 252 13.57 4.04 24.51
CA ALA A 252 13.87 3.26 25.71
C ALA A 252 15.38 3.14 25.93
N GLY A 253 16.15 2.84 24.87
CA GLY A 253 17.62 2.78 24.94
C GLY A 253 18.26 4.11 25.36
N ALA A 254 17.76 5.23 24.85
CA ALA A 254 18.20 6.57 25.25
C ALA A 254 17.89 6.85 26.73
N ALA A 255 16.71 6.44 27.19
CA ALA A 255 16.33 6.58 28.59
C ALA A 255 17.18 5.70 29.52
N VAL A 256 17.49 4.46 29.12
CA VAL A 256 18.44 3.58 29.82
C VAL A 256 19.83 4.22 29.87
N ALA A 257 20.33 4.75 28.75
CA ALA A 257 21.63 5.42 28.71
C ALA A 257 21.67 6.63 29.66
N ARG A 258 20.57 7.39 29.75
CA ARG A 258 20.44 8.51 30.70
C ARG A 258 20.38 8.06 32.16
N LEU A 259 19.83 6.88 32.45
CA LEU A 259 19.79 6.31 33.79
C LEU A 259 21.13 5.71 34.21
N ALA A 260 21.85 5.10 33.26
CA ALA A 260 23.15 4.50 33.48
C ALA A 260 24.30 5.51 33.50
N SER A 261 24.08 6.75 33.03
CA SER A 261 25.12 7.77 32.94
C SER A 261 24.62 9.18 33.30
N ASP A 262 25.47 9.94 33.99
CA ASP A 262 25.27 11.38 34.23
C ASP A 262 25.59 12.25 33.00
N ALA A 263 25.65 11.65 31.81
CA ALA A 263 25.94 12.37 30.59
C ALA A 263 24.85 13.41 30.26
N ALA A 264 25.28 14.58 29.78
CA ALA A 264 24.38 15.59 29.27
C ALA A 264 23.52 15.04 28.13
N GLY A 265 22.26 15.50 28.04
CA GLY A 265 21.30 15.02 27.04
C GLY A 265 21.80 15.11 25.59
N THR A 266 22.61 16.13 25.27
CA THR A 266 23.24 16.29 23.96
C THR A 266 24.17 15.11 23.59
N LYS A 267 24.92 14.56 24.55
CA LYS A 267 25.82 13.41 24.31
C LYS A 267 25.02 12.15 24.01
N ILE A 268 23.92 11.95 24.72
CA ILE A 268 23.01 10.80 24.52
C ILE A 268 22.32 10.93 23.17
N GLY A 269 21.81 12.12 22.83
CA GLY A 269 21.22 12.40 21.52
C GLY A 269 22.20 12.12 20.38
N ALA A 270 23.45 12.59 20.49
CA ALA A 270 24.49 12.30 19.51
C ALA A 270 24.77 10.79 19.37
N GLY A 271 24.81 10.05 20.49
CA GLY A 271 24.95 8.60 20.48
C GLY A 271 23.79 7.88 19.80
N VAL A 272 22.54 8.29 20.10
CA VAL A 272 21.33 7.74 19.48
C VAL A 272 21.34 7.97 17.96
N VAL A 273 21.72 9.17 17.52
CA VAL A 273 21.85 9.50 16.09
C VAL A 273 22.93 8.64 15.42
N ALA A 274 24.10 8.49 16.05
CA ALA A 274 25.17 7.67 15.50
C ALA A 274 24.78 6.18 15.37
N VAL A 275 24.11 5.64 16.39
CA VAL A 275 23.59 4.26 16.36
C VAL A 275 22.48 4.12 15.33
N GLY A 276 21.57 5.11 15.22
CA GLY A 276 20.49 5.13 14.25
C GLY A 276 20.99 5.15 12.81
N LEU A 277 21.95 6.01 12.49
CA LEU A 277 22.61 6.06 11.18
C LEU A 277 23.30 4.73 10.83
N THR A 278 23.95 4.11 11.80
CA THR A 278 24.57 2.79 11.60
C THR A 278 23.49 1.73 11.34
N PHE A 279 22.40 1.75 12.10
CA PHE A 279 21.28 0.81 11.97
C PHE A 279 20.54 0.95 10.63
N MET A 280 20.45 2.16 10.06
CA MET A 280 19.85 2.41 8.74
C MET A 280 20.42 1.52 7.64
N THR A 281 21.71 1.17 7.71
CA THR A 281 22.37 0.27 6.74
C THR A 281 21.79 -1.15 6.74
N SER A 282 21.21 -1.58 7.87
CA SER A 282 20.65 -2.93 8.07
C SER A 282 19.14 -2.99 7.83
N VAL A 283 18.47 -1.86 7.61
CA VAL A 283 17.01 -1.78 7.49
C VAL A 283 16.46 -2.60 6.32
N PRO A 284 17.04 -2.60 5.10
CA PRO A 284 16.52 -3.43 4.01
C PRO A 284 16.57 -4.92 4.35
N ARG A 285 17.65 -5.39 4.99
CA ARG A 285 17.79 -6.78 5.43
C ARG A 285 16.76 -7.14 6.51
N LEU A 286 16.59 -6.27 7.49
CA LEU A 286 15.57 -6.42 8.54
C LEU A 286 14.16 -6.48 7.94
N ALA A 287 13.82 -5.58 7.02
CA ALA A 287 12.53 -5.55 6.36
C ALA A 287 12.23 -6.85 5.59
N MET A 288 13.22 -7.41 4.90
CA MET A 288 13.10 -8.70 4.23
C MET A 288 12.85 -9.85 5.21
N VAL A 289 13.61 -9.89 6.32
CA VAL A 289 13.47 -10.91 7.37
C VAL A 289 12.10 -10.81 8.06
N LEU A 290 11.68 -9.60 8.43
CA LEU A 290 10.37 -9.30 9.03
C LEU A 290 9.20 -9.69 8.11
N ALA A 291 9.36 -9.51 6.80
CA ALA A 291 8.40 -9.91 5.80
C ALA A 291 8.46 -11.41 5.40
N ARG A 292 9.46 -12.15 5.90
CA ARG A 292 9.72 -13.56 5.56
C ARG A 292 9.85 -13.76 4.04
N LEU A 293 10.58 -12.84 3.39
CA LEU A 293 10.92 -13.01 1.98
C LEU A 293 11.94 -14.15 1.83
N PRO A 294 11.75 -15.07 0.86
CA PRO A 294 12.74 -16.11 0.58
C PRO A 294 14.01 -15.43 0.07
N ILE A 295 15.10 -15.58 0.82
CA ILE A 295 16.41 -15.09 0.40
C ILE A 295 17.00 -16.20 -0.49
N PRO A 296 17.34 -15.93 -1.76
CA PRO A 296 17.94 -16.93 -2.61
C PRO A 296 19.25 -17.42 -1.97
N PRO A 297 19.51 -18.73 -1.93
CA PRO A 297 20.79 -19.23 -1.43
C PRO A 297 21.90 -18.70 -2.34
N VAL A 298 22.88 -18.02 -1.75
CA VAL A 298 24.10 -17.66 -2.47
C VAL A 298 24.98 -18.91 -2.56
N PRO A 299 25.33 -19.38 -3.78
CA PRO A 299 26.21 -20.54 -3.93
C PRO A 299 27.54 -20.27 -3.21
N THR A 300 28.00 -21.26 -2.46
CA THR A 300 29.35 -21.22 -1.87
C THR A 300 30.38 -21.38 -2.99
N ALA A 301 31.47 -20.61 -2.94
CA ALA A 301 32.50 -20.65 -3.97
C ALA A 301 33.05 -22.07 -4.14
N GLY A 302 32.85 -22.66 -5.33
CA GLY A 302 33.27 -24.04 -5.65
C GLY A 302 32.16 -25.09 -5.59
N ALA A 303 30.92 -24.73 -5.21
CA ALA A 303 29.77 -25.62 -5.40
C ALA A 303 29.41 -25.69 -6.89
N GLU A 304 29.15 -26.89 -7.42
CA GLU A 304 28.60 -27.07 -8.76
C GLU A 304 27.28 -26.29 -8.86
N ILE A 305 27.20 -25.41 -9.86
CA ILE A 305 25.96 -24.73 -10.21
C ILE A 305 25.11 -25.78 -10.92
N ASP A 306 24.17 -26.41 -10.21
CA ASP A 306 23.16 -27.25 -10.84
C ASP A 306 22.27 -26.33 -11.71
N PRO A 307 22.22 -26.50 -13.05
CA PRO A 307 21.34 -25.71 -13.89
C PRO A 307 19.86 -25.79 -13.48
N HIS A 308 19.45 -26.83 -12.76
CA HIS A 308 18.11 -26.97 -12.20
C HIS A 308 17.86 -26.24 -10.86
N ASP A 309 18.87 -25.63 -10.24
CA ASP A 309 18.67 -24.76 -9.06
C ASP A 309 18.09 -23.38 -9.45
N SER A 310 18.18 -23.02 -10.74
CA SER A 310 17.62 -21.77 -11.29
C SER A 310 16.19 -21.92 -11.82
N GLU A 311 15.71 -23.15 -12.00
CA GLU A 311 14.37 -23.41 -12.51
C GLU A 311 13.35 -23.51 -11.36
N PRO A 312 12.19 -22.83 -11.44
CA PRO A 312 11.15 -22.98 -10.43
C PRO A 312 10.63 -24.42 -10.45
N ARG A 313 11.09 -25.25 -9.50
CA ARG A 313 10.58 -26.62 -9.33
C ARG A 313 9.07 -26.56 -9.11
N GLN A 314 8.31 -27.07 -10.07
CA GLN A 314 6.88 -27.35 -9.89
C GLN A 314 6.76 -28.45 -8.84
N VAL A 315 6.38 -28.08 -7.62
CA VAL A 315 6.13 -29.04 -6.55
C VAL A 315 4.83 -29.77 -6.87
N VAL A 316 4.92 -31.02 -7.30
CA VAL A 316 3.78 -31.93 -7.33
C VAL A 316 3.47 -32.33 -5.88
N GLU A 317 2.23 -32.07 -5.46
CA GLU A 317 1.76 -32.34 -4.11
C GLU A 317 1.79 -33.86 -3.84
N GLY A 318 2.70 -34.32 -2.97
CA GLY A 318 2.67 -35.69 -2.44
C GLY A 318 4.01 -36.43 -2.31
N ILE A 319 5.08 -36.04 -3.02
CA ILE A 319 6.36 -36.79 -2.99
C ILE A 319 7.53 -35.80 -2.96
N GLY A 320 8.10 -35.52 -1.78
CA GLY A 320 9.33 -34.71 -1.64
C GLY A 320 9.29 -33.53 -0.66
N ALA A 321 8.49 -33.59 0.41
CA ALA A 321 8.29 -32.47 1.34
C ALA A 321 9.43 -32.21 2.35
N ILE A 322 10.57 -32.89 2.26
CA ILE A 322 11.70 -32.73 3.20
C ILE A 322 12.88 -32.09 2.45
N GLY A 323 12.79 -30.80 2.13
CA GLY A 323 13.94 -30.02 1.65
C GLY A 323 13.64 -28.95 0.59
N ALA A 324 12.54 -29.04 -0.14
CA ALA A 324 12.19 -28.02 -1.13
C ALA A 324 11.48 -26.83 -0.44
N VAL A 325 12.16 -25.67 -0.40
CA VAL A 325 11.50 -24.40 -0.10
C VAL A 325 10.51 -24.14 -1.22
N ALA A 326 9.25 -24.55 -1.04
CA ALA A 326 8.19 -24.23 -1.98
C ALA A 326 8.11 -22.71 -2.10
N ILE A 327 8.55 -22.18 -3.24
CA ILE A 327 8.48 -20.75 -3.53
C ILE A 327 7.00 -20.36 -3.45
N PRO A 328 6.61 -19.40 -2.59
CA PRO A 328 5.21 -18.99 -2.47
C PRO A 328 4.65 -18.55 -3.82
N SER A 329 3.34 -18.72 -4.01
CA SER A 329 2.65 -18.19 -5.20
C SER A 329 2.99 -16.71 -5.43
N ALA A 330 3.08 -16.27 -6.68
CA ALA A 330 3.48 -14.90 -7.04
C ALA A 330 2.65 -13.83 -6.30
N ALA A 331 1.35 -14.06 -6.12
CA ALA A 331 0.48 -13.18 -5.33
C ALA A 331 0.92 -13.06 -3.85
N ARG A 332 1.27 -14.19 -3.20
CA ARG A 332 1.77 -14.20 -1.81
C ARG A 332 3.15 -13.53 -1.71
N LEU A 333 4.01 -13.72 -2.72
CA LEU A 333 5.30 -13.06 -2.77
C LEU A 333 5.13 -11.54 -2.91
N GLY A 334 4.22 -11.09 -3.78
CA GLY A 334 3.87 -9.67 -3.93
C GLY A 334 3.32 -9.05 -2.65
N GLU A 335 2.50 -9.78 -1.88
CA GLU A 335 2.02 -9.31 -0.58
C GLU A 335 3.15 -9.18 0.45
N ARG A 336 4.07 -10.16 0.51
CA ARG A 336 5.26 -10.07 1.38
C ARG A 336 6.16 -8.92 0.97
N ALA A 337 6.37 -8.69 -0.32
CA ALA A 337 7.15 -7.57 -0.83
C ALA A 337 6.53 -6.21 -0.44
N ARG A 338 5.20 -6.06 -0.55
CA ARG A 338 4.50 -4.86 -0.06
C ARG A 338 4.66 -4.68 1.45
N ARG A 339 4.57 -5.74 2.25
CA ARG A 339 4.82 -5.68 3.71
C ARG A 339 6.27 -5.30 4.02
N ALA A 340 7.25 -5.82 3.28
CA ALA A 340 8.66 -5.44 3.40
C ALA A 340 8.85 -3.95 3.15
N GLY A 341 8.27 -3.42 2.06
CA GLY A 341 8.26 -1.98 1.78
C GLY A 341 7.63 -1.18 2.92
N GLY A 342 6.52 -1.66 3.49
CA GLY A 342 5.90 -1.05 4.67
C GLY A 342 6.84 -0.99 5.88
N TYR A 343 7.48 -2.10 6.25
CA TYR A 343 8.45 -2.13 7.35
C TYR A 343 9.64 -1.19 7.11
N GLN A 344 10.18 -1.17 5.89
CA GLN A 344 11.29 -0.29 5.54
C GLN A 344 10.89 1.19 5.66
N THR A 345 9.74 1.58 5.11
CA THR A 345 9.24 2.97 5.20
C THR A 345 9.01 3.38 6.64
N GLY A 346 8.43 2.50 7.46
CA GLY A 346 8.18 2.79 8.87
C GLY A 346 9.45 2.98 9.69
N ILE A 347 10.42 2.08 9.53
CA ILE A 347 11.72 2.21 10.22
C ILE A 347 12.45 3.48 9.78
N MET A 348 12.43 3.82 8.49
CA MET A 348 13.06 5.06 7.99
C MET A 348 12.35 6.32 8.49
N ALA A 349 11.01 6.32 8.53
CA ALA A 349 10.25 7.44 9.08
C ALA A 349 10.55 7.67 10.56
N ALA A 350 10.77 6.59 11.33
CA ALA A 350 11.17 6.70 12.75
C ALA A 350 12.53 7.36 12.95
N PHE A 351 13.49 7.19 12.03
CA PHE A 351 14.79 7.86 12.11
C PHE A 351 14.76 9.32 11.61
N ALA A 352 13.74 9.69 10.84
CA ALA A 352 13.53 11.07 10.40
C ALA A 352 12.87 11.95 11.48
N LEU A 353 12.19 11.33 12.45
CA LEU A 353 11.56 11.98 13.60
C LEU A 353 12.55 12.13 14.77
#